data_AF-A0A812UTD1-F1
#
_entry.id   AF-A0A812UTD1-F1
#
_cell.length_a   1.000
_cell.length_b   1.000
_cell.length_c   1.000
_cell.angle_alpha   90.00
_cell.angle_beta   90.00
_cell.angle_gamma   90.00
#
_symmetry.space_group_name_H-M   'P 1'
#
loop_
_entity.id
_entity.type
_entity.pdbx_description
1 polymer ?
#
loop_
_entity_poly.entity_id
_entity_poly.type
_entity_poly.pdbx_seq_one_letter_code
_entity_poly.pdbx_strand_id
1 'polypeptide(L)'
;MEQPIVPIVEGQPAARPIQRPAASAATTNLCHGRPGDPCCFSTRVSGQRARYQDVSRQCPWCNAALLQAGLTSERGRGQLSRSLRFFWGHDKAVYHKAVGRLPETVRLHWPLQVLGLSAAFHSAASLRTAVATSQGRGRILAMLRKRQAADPDLVAEAFKAIPAEHLEDFEARLAQEPRRVRQARRRAAAETVEQRWERLLAHRRRLRGPALPEAEAATYSRRATEDRVRVRRKFFPARPKEVRHTGRQWSNPWTDEAAESVRDVADNDTGLPRAAITPFATMLEDWCKQGAWAICERCFSLEPRHLKEVDTRRVADPAVPNCRWCRRDGVESVPTVDRVPRQLRGLCHDVVAALRPFDIDCGPYQRPPHGYRVHTALLRLLWSDTDVEAKIAALEHRTWRTKAKKAFKFLMQHSCSEYRNFVTQHRRFLRDHPMPTDAARRRPLQTLETPGIETALWPDLYYNSDLCESEVDILKGHVDNIAPQAAGSGGRGLLMRYVATYNVKFSSSFHNEMLADTGVSGYGMALRILSTLHPSEPEMWVTLFKQLFPDFALGGTMLPIVAPWPTMDAQPEFVRRYEECLWRSDSMSLLEYLRKTNAAGEVVAWIQKLHAAADSALDLGEFA
;
A
#
# COMPACT_ATOMS: atom_id res chain seq x y z
N MET A 1 -13.56 -28.20 -58.76
CA MET A 1 -14.38 -27.01 -58.43
C MET A 1 -13.42 -25.88 -58.17
N GLU A 2 -13.00 -25.22 -59.24
CA GLU A 2 -12.10 -24.07 -59.21
C GLU A 2 -12.97 -22.81 -59.15
N GLN A 3 -12.66 -21.90 -58.22
CA GLN A 3 -13.30 -20.58 -58.15
C GLN A 3 -12.48 -19.55 -58.94
N PRO A 4 -13.14 -18.56 -59.58
CA PRO A 4 -12.47 -17.67 -60.52
C PRO A 4 -11.78 -16.50 -59.82
N ILE A 5 -10.64 -16.11 -60.39
CA ILE A 5 -9.85 -14.93 -60.01
C ILE A 5 -10.52 -13.68 -60.59
N VAL A 6 -10.78 -12.69 -59.73
CA VAL A 6 -11.32 -11.36 -60.10
C VAL A 6 -10.17 -10.41 -60.43
N PRO A 7 -10.24 -9.59 -61.49
CA PRO A 7 -9.13 -8.72 -61.90
C PRO A 7 -9.07 -7.44 -61.07
N ILE A 8 -7.83 -7.00 -60.84
CA ILE A 8 -7.47 -5.73 -60.19
C ILE A 8 -7.72 -4.58 -61.18
N VAL A 9 -8.54 -3.61 -60.78
CA VAL A 9 -8.85 -2.40 -61.55
C VAL A 9 -7.81 -1.30 -61.26
N GLU A 10 -7.27 -0.73 -62.33
CA GLU A 10 -6.26 0.33 -62.35
C GLU A 10 -6.77 1.71 -61.87
N GLY A 11 -5.89 2.38 -61.13
CA GLY A 11 -5.71 3.81 -60.87
C GLY A 11 -6.81 4.83 -61.22
N GLN A 12 -7.37 5.47 -60.19
CA GLN A 12 -7.93 6.83 -60.30
C GLN A 12 -6.83 7.90 -60.13
N PRO A 13 -6.86 9.00 -60.91
CA PRO A 13 -5.88 10.07 -60.80
C PRO A 13 -6.11 10.94 -59.55
N ALA A 14 -5.00 11.33 -58.92
CA ALA A 14 -4.96 12.16 -57.71
C ALA A 14 -5.65 13.51 -57.91
N ALA A 15 -6.60 13.83 -57.01
CA ALA A 15 -7.25 15.13 -56.93
C ALA A 15 -6.22 16.22 -56.57
N ARG A 16 -6.28 17.34 -57.30
CA ARG A 16 -5.41 18.51 -57.09
C ARG A 16 -5.62 19.11 -55.68
N PRO A 17 -4.55 19.57 -55.01
CA PRO A 17 -4.65 20.18 -53.69
C PRO A 17 -5.42 21.50 -53.76
N ILE A 18 -6.46 21.62 -52.95
CA ILE A 18 -7.21 22.86 -52.74
C ILE A 18 -6.26 23.86 -52.08
N GLN A 19 -5.86 24.89 -52.82
CA GLN A 19 -5.08 26.01 -52.29
C GLN A 19 -5.91 26.74 -51.22
N ARG A 20 -5.47 26.64 -49.95
CA ARG A 20 -6.01 27.46 -48.86
C ARG A 20 -5.65 28.93 -49.14
N PRO A 21 -6.62 29.87 -49.09
CA PRO A 21 -6.31 31.28 -49.25
C PRO A 21 -5.31 31.73 -48.18
N ALA A 22 -4.32 32.51 -48.60
CA ALA A 22 -3.28 33.07 -47.75
C ALA A 22 -3.91 33.80 -46.55
N ALA A 23 -3.51 33.41 -45.34
CA ALA A 23 -3.92 34.05 -44.11
C ALA A 23 -3.50 35.53 -44.17
N SER A 24 -4.49 36.42 -44.26
CA SER A 24 -4.26 37.86 -44.11
C SER A 24 -3.57 38.09 -42.77
N ALA A 25 -2.59 39.00 -42.76
CA ALA A 25 -1.84 39.38 -41.56
C ALA A 25 -2.84 39.73 -40.44
N ALA A 26 -3.01 38.80 -39.50
CA ALA A 26 -3.99 38.93 -38.43
C ALA A 26 -3.60 40.12 -37.57
N THR A 27 -4.32 41.23 -37.72
CA THR A 27 -4.31 42.32 -36.78
C THR A 27 -4.48 41.72 -35.39
N THR A 28 -3.47 41.92 -34.54
CA THR A 28 -3.44 41.33 -33.20
C THR A 28 -4.60 41.92 -32.40
N ASN A 29 -5.71 41.19 -32.30
CA ASN A 29 -6.90 41.53 -31.51
C ASN A 29 -6.57 41.55 -30.01
N LEU A 30 -5.78 42.53 -29.55
CA LEU A 30 -5.36 42.72 -28.18
C LEU A 30 -6.34 43.61 -27.44
N CYS A 31 -6.84 43.16 -26.29
CA CYS A 31 -7.81 43.85 -25.45
C CYS A 31 -7.33 45.26 -25.09
N HIS A 32 -8.19 46.25 -25.30
CA HIS A 32 -7.86 47.67 -25.07
C HIS A 32 -7.76 48.03 -23.57
N GLY A 33 -8.25 47.17 -22.67
CA GLY A 33 -8.33 47.48 -21.24
C GLY A 33 -9.61 48.25 -20.90
N ARG A 34 -9.69 48.75 -19.67
CA ARG A 34 -10.71 49.74 -19.28
C ARG A 34 -10.11 51.15 -19.43
N PRO A 35 -10.94 52.21 -19.56
CA PRO A 35 -10.44 53.58 -19.50
C PRO A 35 -9.58 53.79 -18.24
N GLY A 36 -8.32 54.19 -18.41
CA GLY A 36 -7.37 54.39 -17.31
C GLY A 36 -6.74 53.14 -16.71
N ASP A 37 -7.08 51.93 -17.17
CA ASP A 37 -6.47 50.69 -16.67
C ASP A 37 -6.17 49.68 -17.80
N PRO A 38 -4.89 49.55 -18.22
CA PRO A 38 -4.51 48.66 -19.31
C PRO A 38 -4.79 47.20 -18.97
N CYS A 39 -5.12 46.42 -20.00
CA CYS A 39 -5.38 44.99 -19.86
C CYS A 39 -4.08 44.23 -19.53
N CYS A 40 -4.14 43.37 -18.51
CA CYS A 40 -3.05 42.50 -18.08
C CYS A 40 -3.48 41.03 -17.93
N PHE A 41 -4.62 40.64 -18.50
CA PHE A 41 -5.29 39.36 -18.24
C PHE A 41 -5.03 38.28 -19.31
N SER A 42 -3.86 38.30 -19.94
CA SER A 42 -3.48 37.25 -20.90
C SER A 42 -3.27 35.91 -20.19
N THR A 43 -3.97 34.88 -20.67
CA THR A 43 -3.80 33.49 -20.20
C THR A 43 -2.66 32.75 -20.89
N ARG A 44 -1.92 33.44 -21.78
CA ARG A 44 -0.71 32.91 -22.42
C ARG A 44 0.56 33.41 -21.73
N VAL A 45 0.60 34.70 -21.40
CA VAL A 45 1.73 35.36 -20.75
C VAL A 45 1.16 36.30 -19.70
N SER A 46 1.39 35.99 -18.42
CA SER A 46 0.84 36.79 -17.32
C SER A 46 1.31 38.25 -17.41
N GLY A 47 0.44 39.20 -17.07
CA GLY A 47 0.73 40.64 -17.14
C GLY A 47 0.51 41.28 -18.52
N GLN A 48 0.40 40.51 -19.61
CA GLN A 48 0.17 41.05 -20.96
C GLN A 48 -1.32 41.25 -21.30
N ARG A 49 -1.58 42.02 -22.36
CA ARG A 49 -2.94 42.25 -22.90
C ARG A 49 -3.55 40.94 -23.40
N ALA A 50 -4.73 40.60 -22.90
CA ALA A 50 -5.49 39.43 -23.35
C ALA A 50 -5.94 39.60 -24.81
N ARG A 51 -6.21 38.49 -25.51
CA ARG A 51 -6.90 38.55 -26.80
C ARG A 51 -8.42 38.69 -26.58
N TYR A 52 -9.10 39.45 -27.43
CA TYR A 52 -10.56 39.50 -27.49
C TYR A 52 -11.07 38.77 -28.72
N GLN A 53 -12.36 38.38 -28.70
CA GLN A 53 -13.02 37.66 -29.81
C GLN A 53 -14.24 38.41 -30.36
N ASP A 54 -14.70 39.46 -29.66
CA ASP A 54 -15.92 40.16 -30.00
C ASP A 54 -15.66 41.59 -30.51
N VAL A 55 -16.74 42.24 -30.93
CA VAL A 55 -16.70 43.63 -31.40
C VAL A 55 -16.40 44.63 -30.28
N SER A 56 -16.47 44.23 -29.00
CA SER A 56 -16.22 45.12 -27.86
C SER A 56 -14.74 45.51 -27.72
N ARG A 57 -13.83 44.80 -28.40
CA ARG A 57 -12.38 44.98 -28.32
C ARG A 57 -11.81 44.81 -26.91
N GLN A 58 -12.55 44.10 -26.05
CA GLN A 58 -12.21 43.86 -24.66
C GLN A 58 -12.32 42.38 -24.30
N CYS A 59 -11.46 41.91 -23.41
CA CYS A 59 -11.56 40.57 -22.86
C CYS A 59 -12.63 40.50 -21.75
N PRO A 60 -13.07 39.30 -21.35
CA PRO A 60 -14.06 39.14 -20.28
C PRO A 60 -13.70 39.84 -18.97
N TRP A 61 -12.42 39.99 -18.63
CA TRP A 61 -12.00 40.68 -17.40
C TRP A 61 -12.07 42.21 -17.51
N CYS A 62 -11.96 42.76 -18.71
CA CYS A 62 -12.04 44.20 -18.95
C CYS A 62 -13.47 44.68 -19.25
N ASN A 63 -14.34 43.83 -19.78
CA ASN A 63 -15.74 44.15 -20.08
C ASN A 63 -16.69 43.52 -19.04
N ALA A 64 -17.40 44.35 -18.28
CA ALA A 64 -18.29 43.89 -17.21
C ALA A 64 -19.47 43.04 -17.73
N ALA A 65 -20.02 43.37 -18.90
CA ALA A 65 -21.13 42.61 -19.50
C ALA A 65 -20.67 41.21 -19.92
N LEU A 66 -19.49 41.10 -20.54
CA LEU A 66 -18.90 39.80 -20.88
C LEU A 66 -18.53 38.99 -19.64
N LEU A 67 -18.01 39.63 -18.58
CA LEU A 67 -17.71 38.95 -17.32
C LEU A 67 -18.97 38.33 -16.72
N GLN A 68 -20.05 39.12 -16.66
CA GLN A 68 -21.34 38.68 -16.14
C GLN A 68 -21.93 37.54 -16.97
N ALA A 69 -21.90 37.65 -18.30
CA ALA A 69 -22.33 36.57 -19.20
C ALA A 69 -21.45 35.30 -19.06
N GLY A 70 -20.15 35.48 -18.80
CA GLY A 70 -19.24 34.40 -18.49
C GLY A 70 -19.57 33.72 -17.16
N LEU A 71 -19.98 34.47 -16.15
CA LEU A 71 -20.36 33.95 -14.84
C LEU A 71 -21.74 33.29 -14.81
N THR A 72 -22.63 33.56 -15.77
CA THR A 72 -23.93 32.90 -15.87
C THR A 72 -23.88 31.62 -16.71
N SER A 73 -22.95 31.50 -17.66
CA SER A 73 -22.79 30.31 -18.49
C SER A 73 -21.78 29.31 -17.92
N GLU A 74 -22.07 28.01 -18.01
CA GLU A 74 -21.13 26.96 -17.55
C GLU A 74 -19.79 26.99 -18.31
N ARG A 75 -19.86 27.15 -19.64
CA ARG A 75 -18.67 27.27 -20.50
C ARG A 75 -17.85 28.51 -20.14
N GLY A 76 -18.51 29.64 -19.89
CA GLY A 76 -17.86 30.88 -19.46
C GLY A 76 -17.20 30.74 -18.10
N ARG A 77 -17.89 30.14 -17.11
CA ARG A 77 -17.31 29.84 -15.79
C ARG A 77 -16.08 28.97 -15.91
N GLY A 78 -16.10 27.96 -16.79
CA GLY A 78 -14.94 27.11 -17.07
C GLY A 78 -13.74 27.91 -17.61
N GLN A 79 -13.97 28.85 -18.54
CA GLN A 79 -12.92 29.72 -19.08
C GLN A 79 -12.35 30.69 -18.03
N LEU A 80 -13.21 31.34 -17.26
CA LEU A 80 -12.80 32.26 -16.20
C LEU A 80 -12.07 31.50 -15.07
N SER A 81 -12.51 30.29 -14.72
CA SER A 81 -11.84 29.42 -13.74
C SER A 81 -10.43 29.05 -14.18
N ARG A 82 -10.25 28.66 -15.45
CA ARG A 82 -8.91 28.39 -16.01
C ARG A 82 -8.02 29.62 -15.97
N SER A 83 -8.58 30.80 -16.24
CA SER A 83 -7.85 32.07 -16.19
C SER A 83 -7.38 32.37 -14.76
N LEU A 84 -8.25 32.25 -13.75
CA LEU A 84 -7.88 32.48 -12.35
C LEU A 84 -6.81 31.49 -11.86
N ARG A 85 -6.89 30.21 -12.21
CA ARG A 85 -5.82 29.24 -11.87
C ARG A 85 -4.50 29.60 -12.53
N PHE A 86 -4.55 30.03 -13.79
CA PHE A 86 -3.37 30.50 -14.51
C PHE A 86 -2.74 31.71 -13.80
N PHE A 87 -3.54 32.73 -13.48
CA PHE A 87 -3.05 33.92 -12.78
C PHE A 87 -2.48 33.57 -11.40
N TRP A 88 -3.17 32.75 -10.61
CA TRP A 88 -2.69 32.31 -9.29
C TRP A 88 -1.30 31.64 -9.37
N GLY A 89 -1.10 30.78 -10.37
CA GLY A 89 0.16 30.06 -10.54
C GLY A 89 1.31 30.87 -11.14
N HIS A 90 1.05 32.05 -11.73
CA HIS A 90 2.07 32.83 -12.45
C HIS A 90 2.28 34.25 -11.90
N ASP A 91 1.21 34.96 -11.53
CA ASP A 91 1.27 36.33 -11.02
C ASP A 91 0.07 36.63 -10.10
N LYS A 92 0.36 36.70 -8.79
CA LYS A 92 -0.64 36.96 -7.76
C LYS A 92 -1.24 38.36 -7.88
N ALA A 93 -0.49 39.36 -8.38
CA ALA A 93 -1.02 40.70 -8.57
C ALA A 93 -2.09 40.72 -9.67
N VAL A 94 -1.83 40.03 -10.79
CA VAL A 94 -2.84 39.85 -11.87
C VAL A 94 -4.05 39.07 -11.36
N TYR A 95 -3.84 38.04 -10.54
CA TYR A 95 -4.93 37.32 -9.88
C TYR A 95 -5.79 38.24 -9.00
N HIS A 96 -5.21 39.02 -8.08
CA HIS A 96 -5.98 39.92 -7.23
C HIS A 96 -6.68 41.01 -8.04
N LYS A 97 -6.05 41.52 -9.10
CA LYS A 97 -6.69 42.47 -10.02
C LYS A 97 -7.88 41.83 -10.73
N ALA A 98 -7.79 40.55 -11.14
CA ALA A 98 -8.89 39.80 -11.76
C ALA A 98 -10.03 39.54 -10.76
N VAL A 99 -9.70 39.11 -9.53
CA VAL A 99 -10.67 38.93 -8.44
C VAL A 99 -11.38 40.24 -8.13
N GLY A 100 -10.67 41.37 -8.08
CA GLY A 100 -11.27 42.70 -7.90
C GLY A 100 -12.24 43.12 -9.01
N ARG A 101 -12.19 42.49 -10.20
CA ARG A 101 -13.18 42.72 -11.26
C ARG A 101 -14.47 41.91 -11.09
N LEU A 102 -14.47 40.88 -10.26
CA LEU A 102 -15.64 40.03 -10.03
C LEU A 102 -16.75 40.79 -9.29
N PRO A 103 -18.04 40.48 -9.57
CA PRO A 103 -19.16 40.96 -8.78
C PRO A 103 -19.01 40.60 -7.30
N GLU A 104 -19.42 41.51 -6.41
CA GLU A 104 -19.32 41.36 -4.96
C GLU A 104 -19.85 40.01 -4.46
N THR A 105 -20.98 39.56 -5.03
CA THR A 105 -21.68 38.33 -4.65
C THR A 105 -20.85 37.06 -4.82
N VAL A 106 -19.88 37.05 -5.73
CA VAL A 106 -19.01 35.88 -6.01
C VAL A 106 -17.56 36.11 -5.66
N ARG A 107 -17.15 37.38 -5.44
CA ARG A 107 -15.74 37.79 -5.29
C ARG A 107 -15.00 37.01 -4.20
N LEU A 108 -15.66 36.74 -3.09
CA LEU A 108 -15.02 36.14 -1.91
C LEU A 108 -14.88 34.61 -2.00
N HIS A 109 -15.89 33.92 -2.55
CA HIS A 109 -16.00 32.46 -2.46
C HIS A 109 -15.65 31.72 -3.74
N TRP A 110 -15.99 32.31 -4.89
CA TRP A 110 -15.79 31.63 -6.18
C TRP A 110 -14.30 31.43 -6.52
N PRO A 111 -13.39 32.39 -6.28
CA PRO A 111 -11.96 32.15 -6.50
C PRO A 111 -11.40 31.01 -5.63
N LEU A 112 -11.83 30.91 -4.37
CA LEU A 112 -11.43 29.83 -3.46
C LEU A 112 -11.91 28.46 -3.93
N GLN A 113 -13.14 28.38 -4.47
CA GLN A 113 -13.65 27.19 -5.15
C GLN A 113 -12.78 26.82 -6.35
N VAL A 114 -12.41 27.80 -7.19
CA VAL A 114 -11.60 27.59 -8.40
C VAL A 114 -10.20 27.05 -8.06
N LEU A 115 -9.61 27.49 -6.94
CA LEU A 115 -8.31 27.04 -6.43
C LEU A 115 -8.38 25.69 -5.68
N GLY A 116 -9.55 25.06 -5.63
CA GLY A 116 -9.73 23.71 -5.11
C GLY A 116 -9.75 23.62 -3.59
N LEU A 117 -10.24 24.67 -2.92
CA LEU A 117 -10.66 24.57 -1.53
C LEU A 117 -11.98 23.80 -1.41
N SER A 118 -12.23 23.25 -0.22
CA SER A 118 -13.41 22.41 0.04
C SER A 118 -14.73 23.14 -0.21
N ALA A 119 -15.82 22.37 -0.33
CA ALA A 119 -17.18 22.90 -0.50
C ALA A 119 -17.61 23.90 0.59
N ALA A 120 -16.97 23.87 1.76
CA ALA A 120 -17.20 24.88 2.79
C ALA A 120 -16.89 26.31 2.31
N PHE A 121 -15.97 26.51 1.37
CA PHE A 121 -15.60 27.83 0.86
C PHE A 121 -16.39 28.26 -0.39
N HIS A 122 -17.31 27.44 -0.90
CA HIS A 122 -18.02 27.73 -2.16
C HIS A 122 -19.11 28.78 -1.99
N SER A 123 -19.57 29.03 -0.78
CA SER A 123 -20.51 30.11 -0.46
C SER A 123 -20.42 30.54 1.01
N ALA A 124 -20.91 31.74 1.31
CA ALA A 124 -20.98 32.24 2.68
C ALA A 124 -21.86 31.34 3.57
N ALA A 125 -22.98 30.84 3.03
CA ALA A 125 -23.88 29.94 3.75
C ALA A 125 -23.20 28.60 4.10
N SER A 126 -22.53 27.98 3.12
CA SER A 126 -21.78 26.73 3.33
C SER A 126 -20.68 26.90 4.38
N LEU A 127 -19.99 28.04 4.36
CA LEU A 127 -18.94 28.34 5.33
C LEU A 127 -19.51 28.49 6.73
N ARG A 128 -20.58 29.28 6.88
CA ARG A 128 -21.31 29.47 8.16
C ARG A 128 -21.79 28.13 8.74
N THR A 129 -22.40 27.27 7.92
CA THR A 129 -22.82 25.93 8.35
C THR A 129 -21.63 25.07 8.82
N ALA A 130 -20.51 25.13 8.11
CA ALA A 130 -19.32 24.37 8.47
C ALA A 130 -18.67 24.87 9.78
N VAL A 131 -18.56 26.19 9.98
CA VAL A 131 -17.96 26.76 11.19
C VAL A 131 -18.85 26.66 12.43
N ALA A 132 -20.18 26.56 12.26
CA ALA A 132 -21.13 26.36 13.36
C ALA A 132 -20.90 25.05 14.14
N THR A 133 -20.28 24.04 13.53
CA THR A 133 -20.01 22.75 14.18
C THR A 133 -18.53 22.56 14.52
N SER A 134 -18.23 21.90 15.64
CA SER A 134 -16.84 21.58 16.03
C SER A 134 -16.15 20.67 15.01
N GLN A 135 -16.89 19.72 14.42
CA GLN A 135 -16.40 18.82 13.39
C GLN A 135 -16.07 19.57 12.08
N GLY A 136 -16.95 20.47 11.64
CA GLY A 136 -16.72 21.27 10.43
C GLY A 136 -15.52 22.20 10.57
N ARG A 137 -15.38 22.89 11.72
CA ARG A 137 -14.15 23.64 12.06
C ARG A 137 -12.90 22.77 12.00
N GLY A 138 -12.95 21.58 12.57
CA GLY A 138 -11.85 20.61 12.54
C GLY A 138 -11.45 20.21 11.12
N ARG A 139 -12.43 20.00 10.21
CA ARG A 139 -12.17 19.68 8.80
C ARG A 139 -11.53 20.86 8.04
N ILE A 140 -12.02 22.07 8.25
CA ILE A 140 -11.44 23.28 7.63
C ILE A 140 -10.00 23.45 8.11
N LEU A 141 -9.73 23.37 9.42
CA LEU A 141 -8.38 23.49 9.97
C LEU A 141 -7.42 22.42 9.43
N ALA A 142 -7.86 21.16 9.33
CA ALA A 142 -7.03 20.10 8.78
C ALA A 142 -6.65 20.36 7.31
N MET A 143 -7.60 20.84 6.51
CA MET A 143 -7.36 21.23 5.12
C MET A 143 -6.42 22.45 5.04
N LEU A 144 -6.67 23.51 5.82
CA LEU A 144 -5.83 24.71 5.82
C LEU A 144 -4.39 24.37 6.24
N ARG A 145 -4.17 23.53 7.26
CA ARG A 145 -2.82 23.06 7.63
C ARG A 145 -2.12 22.32 6.49
N LYS A 146 -2.84 21.44 5.78
CA LYS A 146 -2.28 20.72 4.62
C LYS A 146 -1.88 21.69 3.51
N ARG A 147 -2.67 22.75 3.30
CA ARG A 147 -2.39 23.78 2.30
C ARG A 147 -1.30 24.76 2.73
N GLN A 148 -1.19 25.09 4.01
CA GLN A 148 -0.21 26.05 4.55
C GLN A 148 1.24 25.66 4.23
N ALA A 149 1.54 24.35 4.22
CA ALA A 149 2.87 23.85 3.85
C ALA A 149 3.16 23.95 2.34
N ALA A 150 2.12 23.99 1.49
CA ALA A 150 2.26 23.98 0.04
C ALA A 150 2.06 25.36 -0.61
N ASP A 151 1.16 26.18 -0.04
CA ASP A 151 0.72 27.47 -0.58
C ASP A 151 0.18 28.34 0.58
N PRO A 152 1.06 29.10 1.27
CA PRO A 152 0.65 29.95 2.40
C PRO A 152 -0.24 31.12 1.98
N ASP A 153 -0.09 31.63 0.75
CA ASP A 153 -0.90 32.74 0.26
C ASP A 153 -2.35 32.32 0.00
N LEU A 154 -2.58 31.08 -0.45
CA LEU A 154 -3.94 30.54 -0.60
C LEU A 154 -4.63 30.45 0.76
N VAL A 155 -3.86 30.11 1.80
CA VAL A 155 -4.38 30.10 3.17
C VAL A 155 -4.76 31.52 3.58
N ALA A 156 -3.89 32.52 3.37
CA ALA A 156 -4.21 33.92 3.66
C ALA A 156 -5.48 34.41 2.92
N GLU A 157 -5.68 34.03 1.66
CA GLU A 157 -6.92 34.32 0.93
C GLU A 157 -8.13 33.61 1.52
N ALA A 158 -7.98 32.35 1.96
CA ALA A 158 -9.06 31.64 2.62
C ALA A 158 -9.47 32.30 3.95
N PHE A 159 -8.53 32.88 4.69
CA PHE A 159 -8.82 33.63 5.93
C PHE A 159 -9.71 34.84 5.67
N LYS A 160 -9.56 35.55 4.54
CA LYS A 160 -10.45 36.67 4.19
C LYS A 160 -11.92 36.26 4.07
N ALA A 161 -12.20 35.00 3.78
CA ALA A 161 -13.56 34.48 3.67
C ALA A 161 -14.16 34.01 5.01
N ILE A 162 -13.34 33.75 6.03
CA ILE A 162 -13.80 33.24 7.33
C ILE A 162 -14.53 34.37 8.08
N PRO A 163 -15.73 34.11 8.66
CA PRO A 163 -16.43 35.11 9.46
C PRO A 163 -15.58 35.66 10.60
N ALA A 164 -15.66 36.96 10.84
CA ALA A 164 -14.79 37.68 11.78
C ALA A 164 -14.81 37.08 13.20
N GLU A 165 -15.97 36.61 13.65
CA GLU A 165 -16.18 35.96 14.94
C GLU A 165 -15.41 34.63 15.13
N HIS A 166 -14.83 34.09 14.06
CA HIS A 166 -14.07 32.85 14.08
C HIS A 166 -12.60 33.02 13.71
N LEU A 167 -12.18 34.19 13.20
CA LEU A 167 -10.81 34.41 12.73
C LEU A 167 -9.76 34.10 13.80
N GLU A 168 -9.92 34.64 15.01
CA GLU A 168 -8.98 34.43 16.12
C GLU A 168 -8.85 32.95 16.52
N ASP A 169 -9.97 32.20 16.61
CA ASP A 169 -9.93 30.75 16.92
C ASP A 169 -9.21 29.97 15.81
N PHE A 170 -9.44 30.33 14.55
CA PHE A 170 -8.77 29.67 13.42
C PHE A 170 -7.28 29.99 13.37
N GLU A 171 -6.86 31.24 13.58
CA GLU A 171 -5.45 31.63 13.62
C GLU A 171 -4.72 30.95 14.79
N ALA A 172 -5.29 31.03 16.00
CA ALA A 172 -4.72 30.40 17.19
C ALA A 172 -4.57 28.87 17.02
N ARG A 173 -5.59 28.20 16.45
CA ARG A 173 -5.53 26.76 16.21
C ARG A 173 -4.60 26.41 15.06
N LEU A 174 -4.50 27.22 14.01
CA LEU A 174 -3.61 26.94 12.89
C LEU A 174 -2.14 27.08 13.30
N ALA A 175 -1.82 28.09 14.12
CA ALA A 175 -0.51 28.27 14.73
C ALA A 175 -0.14 27.15 15.71
N GLN A 176 -1.13 26.54 16.38
CA GLN A 176 -0.88 25.38 17.23
C GLN A 176 -0.46 24.16 16.41
N GLU A 177 0.69 23.60 16.78
CA GLU A 177 1.15 22.30 16.31
C GLU A 177 0.06 21.23 16.53
N PRO A 178 -0.22 20.36 15.54
CA PRO A 178 -1.25 19.34 15.69
C PRO A 178 -1.03 18.51 16.95
N ARG A 179 -2.10 18.30 17.73
CA ARG A 179 -2.03 17.56 19.01
C ARG A 179 -1.29 16.23 18.90
N ARG A 180 -1.43 15.52 17.76
CA ARG A 180 -0.72 14.26 17.49
C ARG A 180 0.80 14.45 17.39
N VAL A 181 1.26 15.50 16.73
CA VAL A 181 2.69 15.82 16.60
C VAL A 181 3.24 16.27 17.95
N ARG A 182 2.51 17.14 18.68
CA ARG A 182 2.88 17.55 20.03
C ARG A 182 2.98 16.36 21.00
N GLN A 183 2.04 15.40 20.91
CA GLN A 183 2.07 14.18 21.71
C GLN A 183 3.22 13.26 21.29
N ALA A 184 3.50 13.12 19.99
CA ALA A 184 4.62 12.34 19.49
C ALA A 184 5.97 12.93 19.95
N ARG A 185 6.15 14.26 19.83
CA ARG A 185 7.33 14.97 20.33
C ARG A 185 7.47 14.88 21.84
N ARG A 186 6.39 15.07 22.61
CA ARG A 186 6.42 14.85 24.07
C ARG A 186 6.83 13.42 24.43
N ARG A 187 6.38 12.42 23.68
CA ARG A 187 6.78 11.01 23.87
C ARG A 187 8.23 10.76 23.46
N ALA A 188 8.74 11.46 22.46
CA ALA A 188 10.12 11.33 21.97
C ALA A 188 11.13 12.09 22.85
N ALA A 189 10.74 13.25 23.40
CA ALA A 189 11.62 14.12 24.18
C ALA A 189 11.70 13.77 25.67
N ALA A 190 10.79 12.94 26.19
CA ALA A 190 10.66 12.71 27.63
C ALA A 190 11.36 11.44 28.14
N GLU A 191 11.92 10.60 27.28
CA GLU A 191 12.48 9.32 27.72
C GLU A 191 13.86 9.13 27.10
N THR A 192 14.88 9.15 27.95
CA THR A 192 16.24 8.76 27.56
C THR A 192 16.26 7.31 27.07
N VAL A 193 17.26 6.95 26.27
CA VAL A 193 17.41 5.58 25.78
C VAL A 193 17.49 4.60 26.95
N GLU A 194 18.15 5.02 28.03
CA GLU A 194 18.35 4.32 29.29
C GLU A 194 17.02 4.11 30.03
N GLN A 195 16.22 5.16 30.25
CA GLN A 195 14.89 5.05 30.88
C GLN A 195 13.94 4.16 30.06
N ARG A 196 14.00 4.26 28.72
CA ARG A 196 13.23 3.39 27.83
C ARG A 196 13.69 1.93 27.98
N TRP A 197 15.00 1.69 28.09
CA TRP A 197 15.57 0.37 28.32
C TRP A 197 15.15 -0.20 29.67
N GLU A 198 15.23 0.58 30.75
CA GLU A 198 14.80 0.17 32.08
C GLU A 198 13.30 -0.18 32.11
N ARG A 199 12.45 0.62 31.46
CA ARG A 199 11.02 0.32 31.34
C ARG A 199 10.77 -0.98 30.59
N LEU A 200 11.50 -1.23 29.50
CA LEU A 200 11.40 -2.47 28.73
C LEU A 200 11.94 -3.67 29.52
N LEU A 201 13.04 -3.51 30.24
CA LEU A 201 13.62 -4.55 31.10
C LEU A 201 12.67 -4.88 32.26
N ALA A 202 12.06 -3.87 32.87
CA ALA A 202 11.03 -4.03 33.89
C ALA A 202 9.80 -4.77 33.33
N HIS A 203 9.36 -4.41 32.12
CA HIS A 203 8.29 -5.13 31.42
C HIS A 203 8.66 -6.60 31.15
N ARG A 204 9.91 -6.90 30.77
CA ARG A 204 10.41 -8.26 30.53
C ARG A 204 10.51 -9.10 31.79
N ARG A 205 11.07 -8.54 32.86
CA ARG A 205 11.10 -9.17 34.19
C ARG A 205 9.69 -9.45 34.69
N ARG A 206 8.74 -8.54 34.39
CA ARG A 206 7.32 -8.73 34.67
C ARG A 206 6.70 -9.87 33.85
N LEU A 207 6.98 -10.00 32.56
CA LEU A 207 6.45 -11.09 31.72
C LEU A 207 7.02 -12.47 32.09
N ARG A 208 8.28 -12.52 32.57
CA ARG A 208 8.92 -13.74 33.10
C ARG A 208 8.54 -14.06 34.55
N GLY A 209 7.85 -13.14 35.22
CA GLY A 209 7.41 -13.30 36.60
C GLY A 209 6.24 -14.28 36.74
N PRO A 210 5.82 -14.59 37.97
CA PRO A 210 4.60 -15.34 38.22
C PRO A 210 3.38 -14.63 37.60
N ALA A 211 2.24 -15.34 37.55
CA ALA A 211 1.00 -14.90 36.90
C ALA A 211 0.69 -13.41 37.14
N LEU A 212 0.22 -12.73 36.09
CA LEU A 212 -0.16 -11.31 36.14
C LEU A 212 -1.11 -11.05 37.31
N PRO A 213 -0.97 -9.90 38.01
CA PRO A 213 -1.96 -9.47 38.99
C PRO A 213 -3.37 -9.53 38.40
N GLU A 214 -4.34 -9.98 39.18
CA GLU A 214 -5.70 -10.27 38.71
C GLU A 214 -6.35 -9.10 37.96
N ALA A 215 -6.11 -7.87 38.42
CA ALA A 215 -6.60 -6.64 37.76
C ALA A 215 -6.00 -6.42 36.36
N GLU A 216 -4.72 -6.75 36.16
CA GLU A 216 -4.07 -6.68 34.85
C GLU A 216 -4.53 -7.81 33.94
N ALA A 217 -4.68 -9.02 34.47
CA ALA A 217 -5.23 -10.17 33.75
C ALA A 217 -6.66 -9.91 33.28
N ALA A 218 -7.49 -9.27 34.09
CA ALA A 218 -8.83 -8.82 33.73
C ALA A 218 -8.81 -7.75 32.63
N THR A 219 -7.90 -6.79 32.73
CA THR A 219 -7.73 -5.74 31.69
C THR A 219 -7.31 -6.34 30.35
N TYR A 220 -6.35 -7.28 30.36
CA TYR A 220 -5.92 -8.00 29.16
C TYR A 220 -7.06 -8.83 28.56
N SER A 221 -7.80 -9.56 29.40
CA SER A 221 -8.94 -10.37 28.97
C SER A 221 -10.06 -9.52 28.35
N ARG A 222 -10.32 -8.34 28.91
CA ARG A 222 -11.26 -7.36 28.34
C ARG A 222 -10.82 -6.91 26.96
N ARG A 223 -9.55 -6.50 26.78
CA ARG A 223 -9.01 -6.08 25.47
C ARG A 223 -9.08 -7.21 24.43
N ALA A 224 -8.65 -8.41 24.82
CA ALA A 224 -8.75 -9.58 23.95
C ALA A 224 -10.20 -9.87 23.51
N THR A 225 -11.18 -9.65 24.40
CA THR A 225 -12.60 -9.78 24.09
C THR A 225 -13.09 -8.67 23.15
N GLU A 226 -12.73 -7.41 23.40
CA GLU A 226 -13.05 -6.27 22.54
C GLU A 226 -12.52 -6.48 21.11
N ASP A 227 -11.29 -6.98 20.99
CA ASP A 227 -10.68 -7.26 19.69
C ASP A 227 -11.37 -8.42 18.95
N ARG A 228 -11.77 -9.48 19.66
CA ARG A 228 -12.59 -10.56 19.08
C ARG A 228 -13.93 -10.04 18.57
N VAL A 229 -14.62 -9.20 19.35
CA VAL A 229 -15.89 -8.58 18.94
C VAL A 229 -15.68 -7.70 17.71
N ARG A 230 -14.58 -6.97 17.63
CA ARG A 230 -14.23 -6.11 16.50
C ARG A 230 -13.98 -6.92 15.22
N VAL A 231 -13.17 -7.98 15.29
CA VAL A 231 -12.92 -8.91 14.17
C VAL A 231 -14.24 -9.51 13.69
N ARG A 232 -15.08 -9.98 14.62
CA ARG A 232 -16.40 -10.55 14.29
C ARG A 232 -17.29 -9.55 13.56
N ARG A 233 -17.43 -8.32 14.06
CA ARG A 233 -18.25 -7.28 13.40
C ARG A 233 -17.77 -6.93 12.00
N LYS A 234 -16.46 -7.01 11.76
CA LYS A 234 -15.85 -6.59 10.50
C LYS A 234 -15.93 -7.65 9.42
N PHE A 235 -15.56 -8.89 9.75
CA PHE A 235 -15.44 -9.97 8.78
C PHE A 235 -16.67 -10.88 8.74
N PHE A 236 -17.43 -10.93 9.84
CA PHE A 236 -18.62 -11.76 10.00
C PHE A 236 -19.80 -10.90 10.47
N PRO A 237 -20.18 -9.87 9.69
CA PRO A 237 -21.24 -8.97 10.09
C PRO A 237 -22.56 -9.75 10.22
N ALA A 238 -23.22 -9.62 11.38
CA ALA A 238 -24.49 -10.30 11.65
C ALA A 238 -25.65 -9.78 10.78
N ARG A 239 -25.45 -8.65 10.09
CA ARG A 239 -26.40 -8.07 9.16
C ARG A 239 -25.69 -7.81 7.82
N PRO A 240 -26.37 -7.97 6.69
CA PRO A 240 -25.83 -7.64 5.39
C PRO A 240 -25.29 -6.21 5.39
N LYS A 241 -24.00 -6.06 5.08
CA LYS A 241 -23.39 -4.75 4.93
C LYS A 241 -23.06 -4.52 3.47
N GLU A 242 -23.64 -3.47 2.88
CA GLU A 242 -23.22 -3.03 1.56
C GLU A 242 -21.80 -2.48 1.62
N VAL A 243 -20.93 -3.05 0.79
CA VAL A 243 -19.57 -2.58 0.58
C VAL A 243 -19.51 -1.93 -0.79
N ARG A 244 -19.09 -0.66 -0.83
CA ARG A 244 -18.83 0.08 -2.06
C ARG A 244 -17.33 0.23 -2.23
N HIS A 245 -16.77 -0.40 -3.26
CA HIS A 245 -15.36 -0.23 -3.60
C HIS A 245 -15.18 -0.17 -5.11
N THR A 246 -14.46 0.85 -5.60
CA THR A 246 -14.08 1.00 -7.02
C THR A 246 -15.25 0.80 -7.99
N GLY A 247 -16.39 1.45 -7.74
CA GLY A 247 -17.57 1.37 -8.60
C GLY A 247 -18.37 0.07 -8.52
N ARG A 248 -17.94 -0.91 -7.71
CA ARG A 248 -18.68 -2.14 -7.43
C ARG A 248 -19.37 -2.05 -6.08
N GLN A 249 -20.58 -2.60 -6.02
CA GLN A 249 -21.40 -2.68 -4.82
C GLN A 249 -21.76 -4.15 -4.60
N TRP A 250 -21.48 -4.67 -3.41
CA TRP A 250 -21.86 -6.02 -3.02
C TRP A 250 -22.32 -6.05 -1.55
N SER A 251 -23.18 -7.00 -1.20
CA SER A 251 -23.54 -7.28 0.19
C SER A 251 -22.52 -8.22 0.82
N ASN A 252 -22.18 -8.00 2.09
CA ASN A 252 -21.45 -8.99 2.89
C ASN A 252 -22.36 -9.49 4.02
N PRO A 253 -22.73 -10.79 4.06
CA PRO A 253 -22.33 -11.84 3.10
C PRO A 253 -22.97 -11.66 1.71
N TRP A 254 -22.36 -12.26 0.67
CA TRP A 254 -22.90 -12.30 -0.69
C TRP A 254 -24.22 -13.08 -0.74
N THR A 255 -25.07 -12.80 -1.72
CA THR A 255 -26.28 -13.61 -1.99
C THR A 255 -25.87 -14.95 -2.61
N ASP A 256 -26.66 -16.01 -2.36
CA ASP A 256 -26.39 -17.34 -2.89
C ASP A 256 -26.34 -17.37 -4.43
N GLU A 257 -27.16 -16.57 -5.12
CA GLU A 257 -27.10 -16.39 -6.58
C GLU A 257 -25.78 -15.75 -7.06
N ALA A 258 -25.26 -14.76 -6.32
CA ALA A 258 -23.97 -14.16 -6.65
C ALA A 258 -22.82 -15.13 -6.39
N ALA A 259 -22.94 -15.97 -5.36
CA ALA A 259 -22.02 -17.05 -5.04
C ALA A 259 -21.99 -18.12 -6.13
N GLU A 260 -23.15 -18.58 -6.62
CA GLU A 260 -23.28 -19.59 -7.68
C GLU A 260 -22.77 -19.10 -9.04
N SER A 261 -22.84 -17.79 -9.30
CA SER A 261 -22.31 -17.19 -10.54
C SER A 261 -20.79 -17.21 -10.64
N VAL A 262 -20.08 -17.40 -9.51
CA VAL A 262 -18.63 -17.51 -9.45
C VAL A 262 -18.28 -18.99 -9.43
N ARG A 263 -18.10 -19.60 -10.61
CA ARG A 263 -17.56 -20.96 -10.71
C ARG A 263 -16.12 -21.00 -10.22
N ASP A 264 -15.75 -22.08 -9.54
CA ASP A 264 -14.35 -22.38 -9.22
C ASP A 264 -13.56 -22.59 -10.52
N VAL A 265 -12.46 -21.87 -10.64
CA VAL A 265 -11.63 -21.74 -11.85
C VAL A 265 -10.23 -22.41 -11.68
N ALA A 266 -9.96 -23.19 -10.60
CA ALA A 266 -8.88 -24.22 -10.49
C ALA A 266 -8.77 -24.88 -9.09
N ASP A 267 -8.23 -26.11 -9.04
CA ASP A 267 -7.74 -26.76 -7.82
C ASP A 267 -6.39 -26.17 -7.38
N ASN A 268 -6.40 -25.40 -6.28
CA ASN A 268 -5.21 -25.13 -5.48
C ASN A 268 -5.52 -25.49 -4.02
N ASP A 269 -4.51 -25.63 -3.17
CA ASP A 269 -4.65 -25.99 -1.75
C ASP A 269 -5.45 -24.94 -0.93
N THR A 270 -5.81 -23.81 -1.55
CA THR A 270 -6.60 -22.70 -0.99
C THR A 270 -8.06 -22.70 -1.48
N GLY A 271 -8.42 -23.57 -2.44
CA GLY A 271 -9.71 -23.60 -3.12
C GLY A 271 -10.05 -22.30 -3.84
N LEU A 272 -9.09 -21.72 -4.57
CA LEU A 272 -9.26 -20.52 -5.37
C LEU A 272 -8.76 -20.73 -6.81
N PRO A 273 -9.38 -20.04 -7.79
CA PRO A 273 -9.06 -20.23 -9.19
C PRO A 273 -7.73 -19.72 -9.71
N ARG A 274 -7.23 -20.38 -10.77
CA ARG A 274 -6.11 -19.87 -11.59
C ARG A 274 -6.57 -18.65 -12.38
N ALA A 275 -5.74 -17.64 -12.52
CA ALA A 275 -6.01 -16.45 -13.31
C ALA A 275 -5.95 -16.79 -14.82
N ALA A 276 -7.01 -17.42 -15.33
CA ALA A 276 -7.14 -17.86 -16.72
C ALA A 276 -7.62 -16.74 -17.68
N ILE A 277 -7.79 -15.52 -17.17
CA ILE A 277 -8.34 -14.39 -17.94
C ILE A 277 -7.39 -13.98 -19.07
N THR A 278 -6.07 -14.07 -18.86
CA THR A 278 -5.05 -13.81 -19.89
C THR A 278 -3.80 -14.64 -19.63
N PRO A 279 -3.00 -14.93 -20.68
CA PRO A 279 -1.68 -15.56 -20.51
C PRO A 279 -0.78 -14.78 -19.54
N PHE A 280 -0.89 -13.45 -19.54
CA PHE A 280 -0.18 -12.57 -18.60
C PHE A 280 -0.58 -12.84 -17.14
N ALA A 281 -1.88 -12.94 -16.86
CA ALA A 281 -2.38 -13.19 -15.51
C ALA A 281 -1.96 -14.59 -15.02
N THR A 282 -1.94 -15.57 -15.93
CA THR A 282 -1.43 -16.91 -15.67
C THR A 282 0.07 -16.89 -15.35
N MET A 283 0.88 -16.21 -16.15
CA MET A 283 2.33 -16.09 -15.90
C MET A 283 2.65 -15.30 -14.63
N LEU A 284 1.85 -14.27 -14.31
CA LEU A 284 2.00 -13.53 -13.06
C LEU A 284 1.68 -14.41 -11.84
N GLU A 285 0.66 -15.26 -11.93
CA GLU A 285 0.35 -16.23 -10.88
C GLU A 285 1.44 -17.29 -10.75
N ASP A 286 1.93 -17.83 -11.87
CA ASP A 286 3.01 -18.82 -11.88
C ASP A 286 4.30 -18.21 -11.31
N TRP A 287 4.59 -16.95 -11.66
CA TRP A 287 5.67 -16.20 -11.05
C TRP A 287 5.44 -16.02 -9.54
N CYS A 288 4.23 -15.67 -9.08
CA CYS A 288 3.95 -15.54 -7.65
C CYS A 288 4.12 -16.87 -6.89
N LYS A 289 3.80 -18.00 -7.52
CA LYS A 289 3.91 -19.34 -6.93
C LYS A 289 5.34 -19.89 -6.96
N GLN A 290 6.08 -19.64 -8.05
CA GLN A 290 7.31 -20.38 -8.37
C GLN A 290 8.51 -19.46 -8.68
N GLY A 291 8.27 -18.28 -9.25
CA GLY A 291 9.33 -17.35 -9.71
C GLY A 291 9.69 -16.24 -8.71
N ALA A 292 8.86 -16.02 -7.70
CA ALA A 292 8.99 -14.94 -6.73
C ALA A 292 10.18 -15.09 -5.79
N TRP A 293 10.71 -16.29 -5.72
CA TRP A 293 11.80 -16.67 -4.86
C TRP A 293 12.81 -17.45 -5.64
N ALA A 294 14.06 -17.32 -5.23
CA ALA A 294 15.07 -18.26 -5.63
C ALA A 294 15.84 -18.77 -4.44
N ILE A 295 16.24 -20.02 -4.56
CA ILE A 295 17.06 -20.72 -3.60
C ILE A 295 18.50 -20.56 -4.08
N CYS A 296 19.34 -20.05 -3.20
CA CYS A 296 20.78 -19.99 -3.45
C CYS A 296 21.35 -21.40 -3.58
N GLU A 297 22.00 -21.74 -4.68
CA GLU A 297 22.65 -23.06 -4.85
C GLU A 297 23.78 -23.26 -3.85
N ARG A 298 24.41 -22.18 -3.40
CA ARG A 298 25.54 -22.23 -2.46
C ARG A 298 25.11 -22.38 -1.01
N CYS A 299 24.18 -21.55 -0.52
CA CYS A 299 23.80 -21.51 0.90
C CYS A 299 22.35 -21.91 1.18
N PHE A 300 21.60 -22.29 0.15
CA PHE A 300 20.19 -22.69 0.22
C PHE A 300 19.25 -21.63 0.83
N SER A 301 19.74 -20.40 1.01
CA SER A 301 18.92 -19.31 1.50
C SER A 301 17.93 -18.87 0.41
N LEU A 302 16.70 -18.64 0.84
CA LEU A 302 15.65 -18.04 0.03
C LEU A 302 15.94 -16.55 -0.19
N GLU A 303 16.03 -16.16 -1.45
CA GLU A 303 16.19 -14.78 -1.89
C GLU A 303 14.95 -14.33 -2.66
N PRO A 304 14.33 -13.20 -2.28
CA PRO A 304 13.23 -12.65 -3.06
C PRO A 304 13.73 -12.20 -4.43
N ARG A 305 12.97 -12.50 -5.48
CA ARG A 305 13.19 -12.00 -6.83
C ARG A 305 12.22 -10.88 -7.17
N HIS A 306 12.70 -9.97 -8.02
CA HIS A 306 11.92 -8.86 -8.56
C HIS A 306 11.12 -9.30 -9.79
N LEU A 307 9.87 -8.82 -9.97
CA LEU A 307 9.18 -9.00 -11.26
C LEU A 307 10.00 -8.31 -12.32
N LYS A 308 10.31 -9.03 -13.38
CA LYS A 308 10.79 -8.45 -14.62
C LYS A 308 9.76 -8.69 -15.70
N GLU A 309 9.79 -7.88 -16.75
CA GLU A 309 8.89 -8.06 -17.88
C GLU A 309 8.99 -9.48 -18.48
N VAL A 310 10.19 -10.06 -18.48
CA VAL A 310 10.42 -11.44 -18.93
C VAL A 310 9.63 -12.47 -18.12
N ASP A 311 9.35 -12.17 -16.85
CA ASP A 311 8.60 -13.07 -15.96
C ASP A 311 7.12 -13.16 -16.31
N THR A 312 6.62 -12.21 -17.09
CA THR A 312 5.25 -12.21 -17.63
C THR A 312 5.12 -13.15 -18.84
N ARG A 313 6.23 -13.74 -19.29
CA ARG A 313 6.33 -14.65 -20.44
C ARG A 313 6.94 -16.00 -20.08
N ARG A 314 7.63 -16.11 -18.93
CA ARG A 314 8.22 -17.36 -18.41
C ARG A 314 8.39 -17.29 -16.90
N VAL A 315 8.39 -18.45 -16.23
CA VAL A 315 8.81 -18.54 -14.83
C VAL A 315 10.34 -18.60 -14.78
N ALA A 316 10.95 -17.75 -13.97
CA ALA A 316 12.40 -17.77 -13.78
C ALA A 316 12.83 -19.00 -12.94
N ASP A 317 14.02 -19.53 -13.21
CA ASP A 317 14.56 -20.75 -12.57
C ASP A 317 14.55 -20.64 -11.04
N PRO A 318 13.97 -21.58 -10.26
CA PRO A 318 13.93 -21.49 -8.80
C PRO A 318 15.32 -21.42 -8.13
N ALA A 319 16.42 -21.66 -8.83
CA ALA A 319 17.77 -21.56 -8.30
C ALA A 319 18.51 -20.27 -8.71
N VAL A 320 19.39 -19.75 -7.83
CA VAL A 320 20.41 -18.75 -8.17
C VAL A 320 21.80 -19.22 -7.72
N PRO A 321 22.87 -18.97 -8.50
CA PRO A 321 24.21 -19.43 -8.12
C PRO A 321 24.71 -18.84 -6.79
N ASN A 322 24.46 -17.55 -6.57
CA ASN A 322 24.83 -16.83 -5.35
C ASN A 322 23.75 -15.80 -5.00
N CYS A 323 23.20 -15.87 -3.79
CA CYS A 323 22.28 -14.86 -3.28
C CYS A 323 23.00 -13.59 -2.79
N ARG A 324 22.26 -12.50 -2.55
CA ARG A 324 22.81 -11.25 -2.00
C ARG A 324 23.69 -11.42 -0.76
N TRP A 325 23.44 -12.44 0.07
CA TRP A 325 24.21 -12.70 1.29
C TRP A 325 25.52 -13.39 0.99
N CYS A 326 25.51 -14.43 0.15
CA CYS A 326 26.72 -15.08 -0.36
C CYS A 326 27.63 -14.11 -1.10
N ARG A 327 27.06 -13.09 -1.76
CA ARG A 327 27.82 -12.06 -2.48
C ARG A 327 28.47 -11.02 -1.57
N ARG A 328 27.91 -10.77 -0.37
CA ARG A 328 28.36 -9.68 0.50
C ARG A 328 29.42 -10.11 1.50
N ASP A 329 29.09 -11.11 2.32
CA ASP A 329 29.90 -11.45 3.50
C ASP A 329 30.22 -12.96 3.60
N GLY A 330 29.63 -13.80 2.72
CA GLY A 330 29.86 -15.25 2.72
C GLY A 330 29.32 -15.99 3.95
N VAL A 331 28.66 -15.30 4.89
CA VAL A 331 28.11 -15.88 6.11
C VAL A 331 26.76 -16.53 5.81
N GLU A 332 26.70 -17.86 5.90
CA GLU A 332 25.47 -18.65 5.81
C GLU A 332 24.53 -18.29 6.98
N SER A 333 23.33 -17.78 6.67
CA SER A 333 22.32 -17.41 7.67
C SER A 333 21.40 -18.57 8.06
N VAL A 334 21.40 -19.66 7.29
CA VAL A 334 20.55 -20.84 7.50
C VAL A 334 21.46 -22.06 7.66
N PRO A 335 21.21 -22.94 8.66
CA PRO A 335 21.97 -24.18 8.78
C PRO A 335 21.82 -25.03 7.50
N THR A 336 22.93 -25.40 6.88
CA THR A 336 22.90 -26.40 5.81
C THR A 336 22.50 -27.76 6.38
N VAL A 337 21.99 -28.67 5.53
CA VAL A 337 21.60 -30.03 5.95
C VAL A 337 22.74 -30.74 6.71
N ASP A 338 23.99 -30.46 6.32
CA ASP A 338 25.17 -31.01 6.98
C ASP A 338 25.48 -30.43 8.35
N ARG A 339 24.98 -29.22 8.66
CA ARG A 339 25.07 -28.63 9.99
C ARG A 339 23.99 -29.16 10.93
N VAL A 340 22.86 -29.63 10.41
CA VAL A 340 21.83 -30.30 11.23
C VAL A 340 22.43 -31.61 11.78
N PRO A 341 22.37 -31.88 13.10
CA PRO A 341 22.86 -33.12 13.69
C PRO A 341 22.24 -34.35 13.01
N ARG A 342 23.04 -35.40 12.76
CA ARG A 342 22.60 -36.62 12.03
C ARG A 342 21.35 -37.26 12.64
N GLN A 343 21.17 -37.11 13.95
CA GLN A 343 20.05 -37.64 14.72
C GLN A 343 18.72 -36.94 14.38
N LEU A 344 18.77 -35.72 13.84
CA LEU A 344 17.61 -34.87 13.54
C LEU A 344 17.29 -34.77 12.04
N ARG A 345 18.12 -35.36 11.17
CA ARG A 345 17.90 -35.32 9.71
C ARG A 345 16.81 -36.30 9.29
N GLY A 346 15.93 -35.87 8.38
CA GLY A 346 14.95 -36.74 7.72
C GLY A 346 13.96 -37.39 8.69
N LEU A 347 13.55 -36.64 9.71
CA LEU A 347 12.43 -37.01 10.57
C LEU A 347 11.14 -36.67 9.82
N CYS A 348 10.18 -37.61 9.80
CA CYS A 348 8.85 -37.34 9.25
C CYS A 348 8.02 -36.50 10.24
N HIS A 349 6.91 -35.95 9.75
CA HIS A 349 5.99 -35.13 10.54
C HIS A 349 5.58 -35.81 11.86
N ASP A 350 5.23 -37.08 11.85
CA ASP A 350 4.76 -37.80 13.04
C ASP A 350 5.86 -37.98 14.10
N VAL A 351 7.11 -38.19 13.65
CA VAL A 351 8.25 -38.24 14.57
C VAL A 351 8.51 -36.87 15.19
N VAL A 352 8.44 -35.79 14.41
CA VAL A 352 8.59 -34.43 14.93
C VAL A 352 7.45 -34.10 15.90
N ALA A 353 6.21 -34.45 15.57
CA ALA A 353 5.05 -34.26 16.44
C ALA A 353 5.18 -35.03 17.76
N ALA A 354 5.71 -36.27 17.72
CA ALA A 354 5.98 -37.04 18.92
C ALA A 354 7.06 -36.42 19.82
N LEU A 355 8.02 -35.69 19.25
CA LEU A 355 9.06 -34.98 19.99
C LEU A 355 8.55 -33.67 20.64
N ARG A 356 7.36 -33.17 20.32
CA ARG A 356 6.85 -31.91 20.87
C ARG A 356 6.23 -32.13 22.26
N PRO A 357 6.67 -31.39 23.30
CA PRO A 357 5.95 -31.36 24.57
C PRO A 357 4.67 -30.51 24.50
N PHE A 358 4.48 -29.74 23.42
CA PHE A 358 3.30 -28.91 23.18
C PHE A 358 2.41 -29.45 22.06
N ASP A 359 1.12 -29.17 22.17
CA ASP A 359 0.16 -29.24 21.08
C ASP A 359 -0.21 -27.81 20.64
N ILE A 360 -0.42 -27.62 19.34
CA ILE A 360 -0.72 -26.31 18.75
C ILE A 360 -2.23 -26.22 18.53
N ASP A 361 -2.89 -25.38 19.30
CA ASP A 361 -4.32 -25.06 19.14
C ASP A 361 -4.46 -23.77 18.34
N CYS A 362 -4.77 -23.92 17.04
CA CYS A 362 -5.07 -22.80 16.16
C CYS A 362 -6.48 -22.22 16.39
N GLY A 363 -7.26 -22.81 17.30
CA GLY A 363 -8.65 -22.44 17.57
C GLY A 363 -9.60 -22.72 16.40
N PRO A 364 -10.90 -22.48 16.60
CA PRO A 364 -11.89 -22.65 15.53
C PRO A 364 -11.65 -21.60 14.43
N TYR A 365 -11.63 -22.07 13.19
CA TYR A 365 -11.65 -21.19 12.03
C TYR A 365 -13.07 -21.00 11.52
N GLN A 366 -13.32 -19.82 10.94
CA GLN A 366 -14.49 -19.54 10.14
C GLN A 366 -14.02 -19.26 8.71
N ARG A 367 -14.73 -19.81 7.73
CA ARG A 367 -14.48 -19.52 6.32
C ARG A 367 -15.68 -18.72 5.81
N PRO A 368 -15.51 -17.45 5.38
CA PRO A 368 -16.53 -16.77 4.61
C PRO A 368 -16.83 -17.56 3.32
N PRO A 369 -18.03 -17.50 2.75
CA PRO A 369 -18.43 -18.29 1.56
C PRO A 369 -17.39 -18.29 0.43
N HIS A 370 -16.65 -17.19 0.25
CA HIS A 370 -15.55 -17.06 -0.73
C HIS A 370 -14.30 -16.38 -0.15
N GLY A 371 -14.07 -16.54 1.15
CA GLY A 371 -12.93 -15.95 1.85
C GLY A 371 -11.99 -17.00 2.43
N TYR A 372 -10.81 -16.54 2.87
CA TYR A 372 -9.84 -17.39 3.55
C TYR A 372 -10.37 -17.93 4.88
N ARG A 373 -9.77 -19.03 5.36
CA ARG A 373 -9.96 -19.48 6.74
C ARG A 373 -9.45 -18.37 7.67
N VAL A 374 -10.34 -17.82 8.48
CA VAL A 374 -10.00 -16.86 9.52
C VAL A 374 -10.11 -17.57 10.86
N HIS A 375 -8.99 -17.69 11.58
CA HIS A 375 -9.03 -18.21 12.93
C HIS A 375 -9.69 -17.16 13.82
N THR A 376 -10.79 -17.54 14.46
CA THR A 376 -11.56 -16.62 15.33
C THR A 376 -10.94 -16.49 16.72
N ALA A 377 -9.90 -17.28 16.99
CA ALA A 377 -9.08 -17.23 18.17
C ALA A 377 -7.60 -17.15 17.76
N LEU A 378 -6.78 -16.58 18.65
CA LEU A 378 -5.33 -16.60 18.51
C LEU A 378 -4.82 -18.02 18.72
N LEU A 379 -3.75 -18.38 18.00
CA LEU A 379 -2.97 -19.59 18.24
C LEU A 379 -2.54 -19.67 19.71
N ARG A 380 -2.66 -20.88 20.27
CA ARG A 380 -2.30 -21.18 21.66
C ARG A 380 -1.41 -22.41 21.69
N LEU A 381 -0.51 -22.42 22.66
CA LEU A 381 0.23 -23.61 23.02
C LEU A 381 -0.51 -24.31 24.16
N LEU A 382 -0.68 -25.62 24.03
CA LEU A 382 -1.18 -26.48 25.09
C LEU A 382 -0.03 -27.40 25.49
N TRP A 383 0.16 -27.65 26.78
CA TRP A 383 0.94 -28.82 27.15
C TRP A 383 0.27 -30.06 26.60
N SER A 384 1.08 -30.98 26.08
CA SER A 384 0.51 -32.24 25.65
C SER A 384 0.03 -33.07 26.83
N ASP A 385 -1.06 -33.81 26.65
CA ASP A 385 -1.59 -34.73 27.66
C ASP A 385 -0.73 -35.97 27.84
N THR A 386 0.17 -36.23 26.90
CA THR A 386 1.02 -37.43 26.85
C THR A 386 2.49 -37.03 26.91
N ASP A 387 3.29 -37.68 27.77
CA ASP A 387 4.74 -37.45 27.86
C ASP A 387 5.42 -37.76 26.51
N VAL A 388 6.48 -37.02 26.20
CA VAL A 388 7.24 -37.19 24.95
C VAL A 388 7.74 -38.63 24.76
N GLU A 389 8.21 -39.32 25.79
CA GLU A 389 8.65 -40.72 25.67
C GLU A 389 7.49 -41.67 25.39
N ALA A 390 6.31 -41.39 25.96
CA ALA A 390 5.09 -42.14 25.68
C ALA A 390 4.59 -41.90 24.24
N LYS A 391 4.61 -40.66 23.75
CA LYS A 391 4.35 -40.34 22.33
C LYS A 391 5.30 -41.08 21.40
N ILE A 392 6.59 -41.09 21.73
CA ILE A 392 7.60 -41.83 20.98
C ILE A 392 7.29 -43.34 21.01
N ALA A 393 6.89 -43.90 22.15
CA ALA A 393 6.54 -45.32 22.24
C ALA A 393 5.30 -45.70 21.42
N ALA A 394 4.35 -44.77 21.26
CA ALA A 394 3.10 -44.94 20.53
C ALA A 394 3.23 -44.84 19.00
N LEU A 395 4.38 -44.43 18.46
CA LEU A 395 4.59 -44.39 17.01
C LEU A 395 4.46 -45.80 16.39
N GLU A 396 3.68 -45.92 15.32
CA GLU A 396 3.33 -47.19 14.67
C GLU A 396 4.57 -47.98 14.24
N HIS A 397 5.47 -47.32 13.49
CA HIS A 397 6.62 -47.98 12.90
C HIS A 397 7.82 -48.07 13.86
N ARG A 398 8.42 -49.26 13.97
CA ARG A 398 9.64 -49.50 14.78
C ARG A 398 10.81 -48.61 14.36
N THR A 399 10.93 -48.33 13.06
CA THR A 399 11.97 -47.45 12.50
C THR A 399 11.80 -46.01 12.99
N TRP A 400 10.57 -45.49 13.01
CA TRP A 400 10.22 -44.16 13.51
C TRP A 400 10.51 -44.04 15.01
N ARG A 401 10.10 -45.05 15.80
CA ARG A 401 10.43 -45.14 17.24
C ARG A 401 11.93 -45.07 17.50
N THR A 402 12.71 -45.80 16.71
CA THR A 402 14.18 -45.83 16.86
C THR A 402 14.81 -44.48 16.52
N LYS A 403 14.35 -43.83 15.43
CA LYS A 403 14.81 -42.47 15.06
C LYS A 403 14.44 -41.45 16.14
N ALA A 404 13.19 -41.46 16.59
CA ALA A 404 12.67 -40.55 17.61
C ALA A 404 13.42 -40.68 18.95
N LYS A 405 13.72 -41.92 19.41
CA LYS A 405 14.54 -42.15 20.60
C LYS A 405 15.95 -41.57 20.49
N LYS A 406 16.59 -41.70 19.32
CA LYS A 406 17.92 -41.12 19.06
C LYS A 406 17.88 -39.60 19.05
N ALA A 407 16.88 -39.01 18.38
CA ALA A 407 16.64 -37.57 18.34
C ALA A 407 16.38 -37.01 19.75
N PHE A 408 15.47 -37.63 20.49
CA PHE A 408 15.13 -37.24 21.86
C PHE A 408 16.34 -37.29 22.79
N LYS A 409 17.11 -38.39 22.77
CA LYS A 409 18.35 -38.50 23.56
C LYS A 409 19.33 -37.39 23.23
N PHE A 410 19.50 -37.08 21.94
CA PHE A 410 20.37 -36.00 21.49
C PHE A 410 19.90 -34.63 22.05
N LEU A 411 18.62 -34.29 21.87
CA LEU A 411 18.06 -33.01 22.30
C LEU A 411 18.11 -32.82 23.83
N MET A 412 17.86 -33.89 24.60
CA MET A 412 17.95 -33.86 26.07
C MET A 412 19.39 -33.69 26.59
N GLN A 413 20.39 -34.08 25.80
CA GLN A 413 21.81 -33.97 26.14
C GLN A 413 22.46 -32.70 25.59
N HIS A 414 21.84 -32.04 24.62
CA HIS A 414 22.40 -30.87 23.95
C HIS A 414 22.41 -29.65 24.87
N SER A 415 23.60 -29.16 25.23
CA SER A 415 23.77 -28.07 26.21
C SER A 415 23.27 -26.72 25.74
N CYS A 416 23.27 -26.47 24.43
CA CYS A 416 22.83 -25.21 23.84
C CYS A 416 21.36 -25.23 23.40
N SER A 417 20.54 -26.16 23.90
CA SER A 417 19.10 -26.24 23.58
C SER A 417 18.24 -26.07 24.82
N GLU A 418 17.21 -25.23 24.75
CA GLU A 418 16.19 -25.11 25.80
C GLU A 418 15.21 -26.30 25.84
N TYR A 419 15.29 -27.24 24.89
CA TYR A 419 14.37 -28.38 24.77
C TYR A 419 14.21 -29.16 26.08
N ARG A 420 15.32 -29.47 26.76
CA ARG A 420 15.32 -30.18 28.05
C ARG A 420 14.51 -29.44 29.11
N ASN A 421 14.55 -28.12 29.13
CA ASN A 421 13.84 -27.31 30.11
C ASN A 421 12.33 -27.38 29.85
N PHE A 422 11.89 -27.33 28.59
CA PHE A 422 10.47 -27.50 28.24
C PHE A 422 9.96 -28.91 28.54
N VAL A 423 10.71 -29.97 28.24
CA VAL A 423 10.33 -31.35 28.58
C VAL A 423 10.24 -31.55 30.10
N THR A 424 11.15 -30.93 30.87
CA THR A 424 11.11 -31.00 32.34
C THR A 424 9.88 -30.29 32.90
N GLN A 425 9.53 -29.12 32.35
CA GLN A 425 8.31 -28.39 32.73
C GLN A 425 7.04 -29.17 32.35
N HIS A 426 7.04 -29.80 31.18
CA HIS A 426 5.95 -30.66 30.72
C HIS A 426 5.73 -31.86 31.63
N ARG A 427 6.80 -32.56 32.01
CA ARG A 427 6.75 -33.69 32.97
C ARG A 427 6.24 -33.25 34.34
N ARG A 428 6.68 -32.09 34.82
CA ARG A 428 6.16 -31.49 36.04
C ARG A 428 4.66 -31.24 35.92
N PHE A 429 4.22 -30.66 34.82
CA PHE A 429 2.79 -30.43 34.54
C PHE A 429 1.98 -31.73 34.57
N LEU A 430 2.45 -32.80 33.91
CA LEU A 430 1.75 -34.10 33.89
C LEU A 430 1.70 -34.77 35.26
N ARG A 431 2.74 -34.62 36.08
CA ARG A 431 2.73 -35.11 37.47
C ARG A 431 1.72 -34.34 38.33
N ASP A 432 1.68 -33.02 38.18
CA ASP A 432 0.79 -32.16 38.93
C ASP A 432 -0.67 -32.29 38.42
N HIS A 433 -0.87 -32.74 37.18
CA HIS A 433 -2.16 -32.97 36.52
C HIS A 433 -2.20 -34.32 35.74
N PRO A 434 -2.42 -35.46 36.42
CA PRO A 434 -2.38 -36.80 35.79
C PRO A 434 -3.41 -37.03 34.68
N MET A 435 -4.55 -36.32 34.73
CA MET A 435 -5.60 -36.32 33.69
C MET A 435 -5.93 -34.87 33.33
N PRO A 436 -5.07 -34.21 32.55
CA PRO A 436 -5.16 -32.78 32.37
C PRO A 436 -6.32 -32.44 31.43
N THR A 437 -7.23 -31.56 31.90
CA THR A 437 -8.27 -30.99 31.03
C THR A 437 -7.65 -30.01 30.03
N ASP A 438 -8.31 -29.76 28.90
CA ASP A 438 -7.84 -28.76 27.92
C ASP A 438 -7.63 -27.37 28.54
N ALA A 439 -8.46 -27.00 29.52
CA ALA A 439 -8.30 -25.76 30.27
C ALA A 439 -6.99 -25.72 31.07
N ALA A 440 -6.63 -26.84 31.72
CA ALA A 440 -5.38 -26.96 32.45
C ALA A 440 -4.17 -26.99 31.50
N ARG A 441 -4.27 -27.61 30.31
CA ARG A 441 -3.20 -27.68 29.31
C ARG A 441 -2.85 -26.34 28.71
N ARG A 442 -3.84 -25.48 28.49
CA ARG A 442 -3.67 -24.15 27.86
C ARG A 442 -2.61 -23.32 28.55
N ARG A 443 -1.69 -22.79 27.76
CA ARG A 443 -0.66 -21.86 28.21
C ARG A 443 -1.08 -20.42 27.94
N PRO A 444 -0.64 -19.46 28.77
CA PRO A 444 -0.80 -18.05 28.47
C PRO A 444 -0.21 -17.70 27.11
N LEU A 445 -0.79 -16.73 26.39
CA LEU A 445 -0.31 -16.31 25.07
C LEU A 445 1.16 -15.84 25.10
N GLN A 446 1.60 -15.29 26.22
CA GLN A 446 2.98 -14.90 26.49
C GLN A 446 3.98 -16.06 26.35
N THR A 447 3.52 -17.31 26.43
CA THR A 447 4.38 -18.49 26.27
C THR A 447 5.02 -18.54 24.89
N LEU A 448 4.36 -17.99 23.85
CA LEU A 448 4.92 -17.86 22.50
C LEU A 448 6.15 -16.93 22.46
N GLU A 449 6.32 -16.08 23.47
CA GLU A 449 7.45 -15.14 23.60
C GLU A 449 8.58 -15.73 24.45
N THR A 450 8.45 -16.98 24.92
CA THR A 450 9.47 -17.62 25.76
C THR A 450 10.71 -17.88 24.91
N PRO A 451 11.91 -17.42 25.31
CA PRO A 451 13.13 -17.69 24.57
C PRO A 451 13.36 -19.19 24.37
N GLY A 452 13.73 -19.57 23.16
CA GLY A 452 14.00 -20.95 22.79
C GLY A 452 12.75 -21.83 22.64
N ILE A 453 11.53 -21.27 22.64
CA ILE A 453 10.29 -22.05 22.50
C ILE A 453 10.27 -22.89 21.21
N GLU A 454 10.92 -22.41 20.16
CA GLU A 454 11.05 -23.09 18.87
C GLU A 454 11.81 -24.41 19.02
N THR A 455 12.72 -24.53 19.99
CA THR A 455 13.38 -25.81 20.29
C THR A 455 12.39 -26.88 20.71
N ALA A 456 11.26 -26.51 21.33
CA ALA A 456 10.20 -27.43 21.73
C ALA A 456 9.15 -27.65 20.64
N LEU A 457 8.91 -26.66 19.77
CA LEU A 457 7.90 -26.74 18.70
C LEU A 457 8.45 -27.42 17.44
N TRP A 458 9.69 -27.14 17.06
CA TRP A 458 10.32 -27.68 15.85
C TRP A 458 11.76 -28.12 16.17
N PRO A 459 11.92 -29.14 17.04
CA PRO A 459 13.22 -29.58 17.55
C PRO A 459 14.19 -30.07 16.46
N ASP A 460 13.67 -30.48 15.32
CA ASP A 460 14.44 -30.91 14.15
C ASP A 460 15.09 -29.73 13.41
N LEU A 461 14.47 -28.55 13.47
CA LEU A 461 14.96 -27.31 12.84
C LEU A 461 15.73 -26.41 13.84
N TYR A 462 15.25 -26.32 15.08
CA TYR A 462 15.78 -25.46 16.13
C TYR A 462 16.41 -26.29 17.25
N TYR A 463 17.49 -26.99 16.96
CA TYR A 463 18.21 -27.81 17.95
C TYR A 463 19.20 -27.02 18.81
N ASN A 464 19.42 -25.74 18.49
CA ASN A 464 20.21 -24.79 19.26
C ASN A 464 19.38 -23.52 19.49
N SER A 465 19.34 -23.01 20.72
CA SER A 465 18.66 -21.78 21.10
C SER A 465 19.18 -20.57 20.32
N ASP A 466 20.46 -20.54 19.95
CA ASP A 466 21.03 -19.45 19.12
C ASP A 466 20.40 -19.35 17.71
N LEU A 467 19.71 -20.42 17.28
CA LEU A 467 18.95 -20.46 16.02
C LEU A 467 17.53 -19.93 16.20
N CYS A 468 17.04 -19.83 17.44
CA CYS A 468 15.68 -19.40 17.75
C CYS A 468 15.51 -17.90 17.53
N GLU A 469 14.41 -17.53 16.88
CA GLU A 469 14.10 -16.13 16.59
C GLU A 469 13.54 -15.41 17.83
N SER A 470 12.93 -16.16 18.76
CA SER A 470 12.49 -15.68 20.08
C SER A 470 13.62 -15.11 20.94
N GLU A 471 14.89 -15.46 20.64
CA GLU A 471 16.07 -14.88 21.30
C GLU A 471 16.52 -13.56 20.66
N VAL A 472 16.36 -13.41 19.34
CA VAL A 472 16.88 -12.28 18.56
C VAL A 472 16.06 -10.99 18.74
N ASP A 473 14.75 -11.09 18.99
CA ASP A 473 13.86 -9.92 19.17
C ASP A 473 14.00 -9.24 20.55
N ILE A 474 14.75 -9.85 21.47
CA ILE A 474 15.05 -9.26 22.79
C ILE A 474 16.20 -8.23 22.70
N LEU A 475 17.06 -8.31 21.67
CA LEU A 475 18.18 -7.38 21.47
C LEU A 475 17.91 -6.34 20.37
N LYS A 476 17.00 -6.60 19.43
CA LYS A 476 16.67 -5.64 18.36
C LYS A 476 15.50 -4.74 18.74
N GLY A 477 15.80 -3.76 19.59
CA GLY A 477 14.93 -2.60 19.78
C GLY A 477 14.60 -1.93 18.44
N HIS A 478 13.37 -1.42 18.35
CA HIS A 478 12.84 -0.50 17.35
C HIS A 478 13.81 0.65 17.02
N VAL A 479 14.69 0.42 16.04
CA VAL A 479 15.33 1.50 15.26
C VAL A 479 14.65 1.51 13.90
N ASP A 480 13.69 2.43 13.81
CA ASP A 480 13.15 3.10 12.62
C ASP A 480 12.57 2.31 11.45
N ASN A 481 11.29 2.61 11.20
CA ASN A 481 10.60 2.43 9.91
C ASN A 481 10.66 3.70 9.04
N ILE A 482 11.55 4.67 9.33
CA ILE A 482 11.78 5.84 8.48
C ILE A 482 13.27 6.22 8.53
N ALA A 483 13.95 6.09 7.37
CA ALA A 483 15.32 6.51 7.00
C ALA A 483 16.46 5.45 7.07
N PRO A 484 17.42 5.48 6.10
CA PRO A 484 18.42 4.42 5.89
C PRO A 484 19.76 4.70 6.60
N GLN A 485 20.51 3.61 6.82
CA GLN A 485 21.92 3.55 7.24
C GLN A 485 22.25 3.86 8.71
N ALA A 486 22.46 2.79 9.48
CA ALA A 486 23.53 2.75 10.48
C ALA A 486 24.09 1.31 10.55
N ALA A 487 25.40 1.20 10.37
CA ALA A 487 26.17 -0.02 10.37
C ALA A 487 26.23 -0.64 11.78
N GLY A 488 26.31 -1.98 11.86
CA GLY A 488 26.74 -2.67 13.07
C GLY A 488 25.64 -3.24 13.96
N SER A 489 24.82 -4.17 13.47
CA SER A 489 24.36 -5.31 14.29
C SER A 489 23.70 -6.39 13.43
N GLY A 490 24.08 -7.64 13.68
CA GLY A 490 23.76 -8.84 12.89
C GLY A 490 22.29 -8.94 12.44
N GLY A 491 22.12 -9.13 11.14
CA GLY A 491 20.83 -9.18 10.43
C GLY A 491 20.10 -10.52 10.52
N ARG A 492 19.82 -11.04 11.72
CA ARG A 492 19.17 -12.36 11.92
C ARG A 492 17.66 -12.32 12.27
N GLY A 493 16.89 -11.42 11.67
CA GLY A 493 15.45 -11.28 12.00
C GLY A 493 14.61 -10.84 10.82
N LEU A 494 14.65 -11.58 9.71
CA LEU A 494 13.95 -11.20 8.48
C LEU A 494 12.45 -11.54 8.51
N LEU A 495 12.06 -12.65 9.15
CA LEU A 495 10.67 -13.11 9.19
C LEU A 495 9.80 -12.24 10.11
N MET A 496 10.22 -11.95 11.34
CA MET A 496 9.46 -11.08 12.24
C MET A 496 9.47 -9.60 11.83
N ARG A 497 10.56 -9.11 11.21
CA ARG A 497 10.58 -7.78 10.58
C ARG A 497 9.58 -7.72 9.42
N TYR A 498 9.44 -8.80 8.66
CA TYR A 498 8.48 -8.95 7.58
C TYR A 498 7.02 -8.97 8.07
N VAL A 499 6.71 -9.76 9.11
CA VAL A 499 5.33 -9.85 9.63
C VAL A 499 4.91 -8.58 10.39
N ALA A 500 5.84 -7.87 11.02
CA ALA A 500 5.60 -6.54 11.61
C ALA A 500 5.18 -5.50 10.55
N THR A 501 5.60 -5.71 9.31
CA THR A 501 5.29 -4.86 8.14
C THR A 501 4.15 -5.38 7.26
N TYR A 502 3.53 -6.50 7.61
CA TYR A 502 2.33 -7.08 6.99
C TYR A 502 1.07 -6.16 7.07
N ASN A 503 1.24 -4.95 7.63
CA ASN A 503 0.25 -3.93 7.96
C ASN A 503 -0.41 -3.22 6.75
N VAL A 504 0.01 -3.47 5.50
CA VAL A 504 -0.29 -2.56 4.37
C VAL A 504 -1.52 -2.94 3.53
N LYS A 505 -2.23 -4.03 3.82
CA LYS A 505 -3.35 -4.52 2.97
C LYS A 505 -4.71 -4.65 3.65
N PHE A 506 -4.97 -3.88 4.70
CA PHE A 506 -6.34 -3.77 5.20
C PHE A 506 -6.90 -2.38 4.90
N SER A 507 -8.22 -2.31 4.67
CA SER A 507 -8.95 -1.06 4.45
C SER A 507 -8.41 0.07 5.34
N SER A 508 -8.32 1.31 4.85
CA SER A 508 -7.83 2.46 5.62
C SER A 508 -8.56 2.65 6.97
N SER A 509 -9.73 2.05 7.14
CA SER A 509 -10.43 1.91 8.42
C SER A 509 -9.78 0.94 9.42
N PHE A 510 -9.20 -0.18 8.98
CA PHE A 510 -8.47 -1.13 9.85
C PHE A 510 -7.13 -0.59 10.33
N HIS A 511 -6.45 0.19 9.48
CA HIS A 511 -5.17 0.82 9.79
C HIS A 511 -5.28 1.72 11.03
N ASN A 512 -6.36 2.49 11.13
CA ASN A 512 -6.62 3.34 12.30
C ASN A 512 -7.07 2.55 13.55
N GLU A 513 -7.62 1.34 13.39
CA GLU A 513 -8.11 0.49 14.49
C GLU A 513 -7.04 -0.40 15.11
N MET A 514 -6.11 -0.97 14.33
CA MET A 514 -4.97 -1.75 14.85
C MET A 514 -3.87 -0.86 15.44
N LEU A 515 -3.71 0.36 14.92
CA LEU A 515 -2.77 1.37 15.46
C LEU A 515 -3.36 2.20 16.61
N ALA A 516 -4.63 2.00 16.97
CA ALA A 516 -5.25 2.69 18.11
C ALA A 516 -4.62 2.29 19.45
N ASP A 517 -4.05 1.09 19.55
CA ASP A 517 -3.22 0.67 20.67
C ASP A 517 -1.76 1.05 20.39
N THR A 518 -1.38 2.27 20.78
CA THR A 518 -0.01 2.81 20.65
C THR A 518 1.01 2.16 21.59
N GLY A 519 1.02 0.82 21.69
CA GLY A 519 1.92 0.05 22.54
C GLY A 519 2.15 -1.41 22.11
N VAL A 520 1.65 -1.83 20.94
CA VAL A 520 1.94 -3.17 20.39
C VAL A 520 3.25 -3.09 19.59
N SER A 521 4.26 -3.89 19.96
CA SER A 521 5.52 -3.97 19.23
C SER A 521 5.32 -4.53 17.82
N GLY A 522 6.29 -4.31 16.91
CA GLY A 522 6.26 -4.94 15.58
C GLY A 522 6.05 -6.46 15.66
N TYR A 523 6.68 -7.10 16.65
CA TYR A 523 6.48 -8.51 17.01
C TYR A 523 5.06 -8.82 17.49
N GLY A 524 4.47 -8.02 18.37
CA GLY A 524 3.09 -8.22 18.83
C GLY A 524 2.07 -8.06 17.70
N MET A 525 2.38 -7.21 16.71
CA MET A 525 1.59 -7.07 15.49
C MET A 525 1.73 -8.29 14.59
N ALA A 526 2.97 -8.76 14.43
CA ALA A 526 3.33 -9.92 13.63
C ALA A 526 2.66 -11.20 14.15
N LEU A 527 2.86 -11.47 15.44
CA LEU A 527 2.25 -12.60 16.14
C LEU A 527 0.72 -12.54 15.98
N ARG A 528 0.10 -11.37 16.14
CA ARG A 528 -1.35 -11.20 15.99
C ARG A 528 -1.83 -11.47 14.58
N ILE A 529 -1.07 -11.10 13.56
CA ILE A 529 -1.39 -11.36 12.16
C ILE A 529 -1.27 -12.86 11.86
N LEU A 530 -0.14 -13.49 12.16
CA LEU A 530 0.08 -14.93 11.95
C LEU A 530 -0.91 -15.80 12.75
N SER A 531 -1.23 -15.38 13.97
CA SER A 531 -2.13 -16.11 14.87
C SER A 531 -3.61 -15.99 14.51
N THR A 532 -4.01 -14.95 13.76
CA THR A 532 -5.43 -14.66 13.45
C THR A 532 -5.75 -14.97 11.99
N LEU A 533 -4.77 -14.77 11.10
CA LEU A 533 -4.91 -14.88 9.67
C LEU A 533 -3.72 -15.71 9.21
N HIS A 534 -3.86 -17.04 9.14
CA HIS A 534 -2.86 -17.89 8.49
C HIS A 534 -2.90 -17.61 6.99
N PRO A 535 -2.04 -16.73 6.45
CA PRO A 535 -2.09 -16.43 5.04
C PRO A 535 -1.46 -17.60 4.31
N SER A 536 -2.13 -18.08 3.28
CA SER A 536 -1.56 -19.13 2.43
C SER A 536 -0.25 -18.62 1.82
N GLU A 537 0.75 -19.49 1.63
CA GLU A 537 2.05 -19.15 1.02
C GLU A 537 1.94 -18.18 -0.19
N PRO A 538 1.02 -18.36 -1.16
CA PRO A 538 0.84 -17.44 -2.29
C PRO A 538 0.51 -15.98 -1.91
N GLU A 539 -0.22 -15.75 -0.81
CA GLU A 539 -0.64 -14.41 -0.39
C GLU A 539 0.45 -13.68 0.40
N MET A 540 1.22 -14.46 1.15
CA MET A 540 2.48 -14.06 1.76
C MET A 540 3.47 -13.62 0.67
N TRP A 541 3.57 -14.39 -0.44
CA TRP A 541 4.39 -14.10 -1.62
C TRP A 541 3.95 -12.85 -2.42
N VAL A 542 2.66 -12.67 -2.70
CA VAL A 542 2.12 -11.47 -3.40
C VAL A 542 2.30 -10.18 -2.59
N THR A 543 2.48 -10.29 -1.26
CA THR A 543 2.65 -9.13 -0.37
C THR A 543 4.12 -8.85 -0.05
N LEU A 544 4.99 -9.87 -0.01
CA LEU A 544 6.46 -9.73 -0.10
C LEU A 544 6.86 -8.85 -1.30
N PHE A 545 6.08 -8.94 -2.37
CA PHE A 545 6.22 -8.14 -3.56
C PHE A 545 5.95 -6.64 -3.40
N LYS A 546 5.04 -6.26 -2.50
CA LYS A 546 4.62 -4.86 -2.32
C LYS A 546 5.56 -3.99 -1.48
N GLN A 547 6.43 -4.61 -0.68
CA GLN A 547 7.45 -3.88 0.06
C GLN A 547 8.69 -3.58 -0.77
N LEU A 548 8.97 -4.44 -1.75
CA LEU A 548 10.07 -4.25 -2.70
C LEU A 548 9.63 -3.37 -3.88
N PHE A 549 8.34 -3.37 -4.19
CA PHE A 549 7.70 -2.43 -5.12
C PHE A 549 6.47 -1.82 -4.43
N PRO A 550 6.58 -0.59 -3.86
CA PRO A 550 5.39 0.11 -3.38
C PRO A 550 4.36 0.12 -4.51
N ASP A 551 3.07 -0.07 -4.20
CA ASP A 551 2.03 0.24 -5.18
C ASP A 551 2.32 1.65 -5.67
N PHE A 552 2.72 1.81 -6.94
CA PHE A 552 2.72 3.12 -7.54
C PHE A 552 1.25 3.47 -7.67
N ALA A 553 0.73 4.24 -6.70
CA ALA A 553 -0.45 5.03 -6.94
C ALA A 553 -0.02 6.19 -7.86
N LEU A 554 0.23 5.87 -9.14
CA LEU A 554 0.28 6.88 -10.20
C LEU A 554 -1.16 7.28 -10.51
N GLY A 555 -1.78 7.98 -9.55
CA GLY A 555 -3.04 8.65 -9.78
C GLY A 555 -2.87 9.62 -10.94
N GLY A 556 -3.44 9.27 -12.10
CA GLY A 556 -3.52 10.14 -13.27
C GLY A 556 -2.36 10.09 -14.26
N THR A 557 -1.42 9.13 -14.19
CA THR A 557 -0.26 9.07 -15.11
C THR A 557 -0.12 7.77 -15.90
N MET A 558 -0.85 6.71 -15.55
CA MET A 558 -0.88 5.46 -16.30
C MET A 558 -2.12 5.43 -17.20
N LEU A 559 -1.91 5.31 -18.52
CA LEU A 559 -2.97 5.03 -19.48
C LEU A 559 -3.01 3.52 -19.73
N PRO A 560 -4.12 2.82 -19.41
CA PRO A 560 -4.28 1.43 -19.81
C PRO A 560 -4.39 1.39 -21.33
N ILE A 561 -3.34 0.93 -21.98
CA ILE A 561 -3.26 0.78 -23.42
C ILE A 561 -3.33 -0.70 -23.75
N VAL A 562 -4.29 -1.06 -24.61
CA VAL A 562 -4.42 -2.41 -25.17
C VAL A 562 -3.65 -2.43 -26.49
N ALA A 563 -2.64 -3.30 -26.59
CA ALA A 563 -1.86 -3.42 -27.81
C ALA A 563 -2.74 -3.89 -28.98
N PRO A 564 -2.55 -3.35 -30.20
CA PRO A 564 -3.29 -3.83 -31.38
C PRO A 564 -2.94 -5.30 -31.66
N TRP A 565 -3.94 -6.09 -32.09
CA TRP A 565 -3.76 -7.47 -32.54
C TRP A 565 -4.38 -7.68 -33.94
N PRO A 566 -3.93 -8.66 -34.73
CA PRO A 566 -4.28 -8.78 -36.16
C PRO A 566 -5.77 -8.89 -36.49
N THR A 567 -6.60 -9.31 -35.54
CA THR A 567 -8.05 -9.52 -35.69
C THR A 567 -8.88 -8.49 -34.92
N MET A 568 -8.31 -7.33 -34.60
CA MET A 568 -9.04 -6.27 -33.91
C MET A 568 -9.93 -5.53 -34.92
N ASP A 569 -11.26 -5.54 -34.69
CA ASP A 569 -12.25 -4.96 -35.62
C ASP A 569 -12.03 -3.47 -35.91
N ALA A 570 -11.47 -2.73 -34.94
CA ALA A 570 -11.15 -1.32 -35.07
C ALA A 570 -9.77 -1.03 -34.51
N GLN A 571 -8.93 -0.36 -35.29
CA GLN A 571 -7.61 0.08 -34.86
C GLN A 571 -7.72 1.05 -33.67
N PRO A 572 -6.94 0.88 -32.59
CA PRO A 572 -7.01 1.78 -31.46
C PRO A 572 -6.61 3.21 -31.83
N GLU A 573 -7.32 4.19 -31.28
CA GLU A 573 -7.13 5.61 -31.58
C GLU A 573 -5.68 6.10 -31.39
N PHE A 574 -4.96 5.57 -30.39
CA PHE A 574 -3.57 5.95 -30.14
C PHE A 574 -2.60 5.39 -31.20
N VAL A 575 -2.92 4.24 -31.81
CA VAL A 575 -2.14 3.65 -32.92
C VAL A 575 -2.37 4.47 -34.18
N ARG A 576 -3.63 4.80 -34.48
CA ARG A 576 -3.96 5.68 -35.60
C ARG A 576 -3.23 7.03 -35.51
N ARG A 577 -3.23 7.64 -34.33
CA ARG A 577 -2.50 8.91 -34.09
C ARG A 577 -0.99 8.76 -34.19
N TYR A 578 -0.45 7.63 -33.76
CA TYR A 578 0.97 7.33 -33.96
C TYR A 578 1.28 7.25 -35.47
N GLU A 579 0.49 6.51 -36.23
CA GLU A 579 0.67 6.35 -37.68
C GLU A 579 0.52 7.68 -38.45
N GLU A 580 -0.46 8.49 -38.08
CA GLU A 580 -0.76 9.82 -38.67
C GLU A 580 0.15 10.96 -38.14
N CYS A 581 0.98 10.70 -37.13
CA CYS A 581 1.82 11.73 -36.51
C CYS A 581 2.90 12.23 -37.48
N LEU A 582 2.85 13.52 -37.83
CA LEU A 582 3.81 14.14 -38.76
C LEU A 582 5.16 14.49 -38.14
N TRP A 583 5.21 14.67 -36.82
CA TRP A 583 6.43 15.13 -36.14
C TRP A 583 7.30 13.99 -35.60
N ARG A 584 6.80 12.74 -35.63
CA ARG A 584 7.62 11.59 -35.22
C ARG A 584 8.62 11.27 -36.32
N SER A 585 9.81 10.81 -35.96
CA SER A 585 10.72 10.23 -36.95
C SER A 585 10.23 8.84 -37.37
N ASP A 586 10.66 8.39 -38.56
CA ASP A 586 10.40 7.02 -39.03
C ASP A 586 11.05 5.95 -38.13
N SER A 587 12.09 6.33 -37.40
CA SER A 587 12.75 5.47 -36.40
C SER A 587 12.09 5.50 -35.02
N MET A 588 11.15 6.42 -34.75
CA MET A 588 10.55 6.57 -33.44
C MET A 588 9.55 5.44 -33.20
N SER A 589 9.79 4.62 -32.18
CA SER A 589 8.88 3.54 -31.82
C SER A 589 7.57 4.06 -31.22
N LEU A 590 6.49 3.26 -31.29
CA LEU A 590 5.20 3.57 -30.66
C LEU A 590 5.35 3.83 -29.14
N LEU A 591 6.23 3.11 -28.47
CA LEU A 591 6.47 3.31 -27.03
C LEU A 591 7.14 4.66 -26.75
N GLU A 592 8.11 5.07 -27.58
CA GLU A 592 8.74 6.38 -27.46
C GLU A 592 7.75 7.50 -27.78
N TYR A 593 6.96 7.35 -28.83
CA TYR A 593 5.87 8.26 -29.14
C TYR A 593 4.92 8.42 -27.95
N LEU A 594 4.45 7.33 -27.34
CA LEU A 594 3.56 7.39 -26.17
C LEU A 594 4.18 8.05 -24.93
N ARG A 595 5.51 8.00 -24.77
CA ARG A 595 6.22 8.73 -23.70
C ARG A 595 6.35 10.22 -23.97
N LYS A 596 6.38 10.59 -25.25
CA LYS A 596 6.52 11.96 -25.73
C LYS A 596 5.19 12.61 -26.11
N THR A 597 4.07 11.90 -26.03
CA THR A 597 2.74 12.40 -26.43
C THR A 597 1.72 12.46 -25.30
N ASN A 598 0.81 13.43 -25.38
CA ASN A 598 -0.35 13.52 -24.53
C ASN A 598 -1.54 12.71 -25.11
N ALA A 599 -2.68 12.69 -24.40
CA ALA A 599 -3.89 12.02 -24.85
C ALA A 599 -4.52 12.62 -26.13
N ALA A 600 -3.98 13.71 -26.70
CA ALA A 600 -4.36 14.29 -27.98
C ALA A 600 -3.36 13.95 -29.11
N GLY A 601 -2.23 13.29 -28.82
CA GLY A 601 -1.15 13.02 -29.78
C GLY A 601 -0.15 14.17 -29.95
N GLU A 602 -0.22 15.19 -29.08
CA GLU A 602 0.69 16.34 -29.11
C GLU A 602 1.89 16.09 -28.19
N VAL A 603 3.04 16.73 -28.49
CA VAL A 603 4.25 16.66 -27.66
C VAL A 603 3.96 17.04 -26.20
N VAL A 604 4.38 16.23 -25.23
CA VAL A 604 4.12 16.43 -23.80
C VAL A 604 4.76 17.70 -23.25
N ALA A 605 4.09 18.30 -22.27
CA ALA A 605 4.45 19.62 -21.72
C ALA A 605 5.89 19.73 -21.17
N TRP A 606 6.50 18.63 -20.70
CA TRP A 606 7.87 18.68 -20.19
C TRP A 606 8.91 18.79 -21.32
N ILE A 607 8.65 18.19 -22.49
CA ILE A 607 9.49 18.34 -23.68
C ILE A 607 9.32 19.75 -24.25
N GLN A 608 8.10 20.29 -24.27
CA GLN A 608 7.85 21.68 -24.66
C GLN A 608 8.64 22.68 -23.80
N LYS A 609 8.74 22.42 -22.48
CA LYS A 609 9.55 23.23 -21.56
C LYS A 609 11.04 23.09 -21.81
N LEU A 610 11.52 21.89 -22.11
CA LEU A 610 12.93 21.66 -22.46
C LEU A 610 13.30 22.35 -23.78
N HIS A 611 12.44 22.26 -24.79
CA HIS A 611 12.61 22.95 -26.07
C HIS A 611 12.72 24.46 -25.89
N ALA A 612 11.78 25.05 -25.13
CA ALA A 612 11.80 26.47 -24.81
C ALA A 612 13.03 26.92 -23.99
N ALA A 613 13.63 26.00 -23.21
CA ALA A 613 14.82 26.28 -22.41
C ALA A 613 16.14 26.05 -23.17
N ALA A 614 16.13 25.18 -24.18
CA ALA A 614 17.33 24.78 -24.92
C ALA A 614 17.76 25.79 -26.00
N ASP A 615 16.94 26.82 -26.28
CA ASP A 615 17.14 27.80 -27.38
C ASP A 615 17.52 27.12 -28.70
N SER A 616 16.89 25.97 -28.97
CA SER A 616 17.19 25.11 -30.11
C SER A 616 16.59 25.68 -31.39
N ALA A 617 17.35 25.67 -32.49
CA ALA A 617 16.86 26.03 -33.81
C ALA A 617 15.89 24.98 -34.40
N LEU A 618 15.88 23.76 -33.85
CA LEU A 618 14.95 22.69 -34.23
C LEU A 618 13.52 23.08 -33.87
N ASP A 619 12.55 22.71 -34.70
CA ASP A 619 11.15 22.84 -34.32
C ASP A 619 10.79 21.84 -33.18
N LEU A 620 9.66 22.08 -32.50
CA LEU A 620 9.27 21.26 -31.34
C LEU A 620 9.14 19.77 -31.67
N GLY A 621 8.75 19.45 -32.90
CA GLY A 621 8.62 18.08 -33.39
C GLY A 621 9.98 17.42 -33.61
N GLU A 622 10.89 18.13 -34.28
CA GLU A 622 12.27 17.68 -34.49
C GLU A 622 13.06 17.55 -33.17
N PHE A 623 12.78 18.44 -32.21
CA PHE A 623 13.38 18.39 -30.88
C PHE A 623 12.85 17.24 -30.03
N ALA A 624 11.60 16.82 -30.24
CA ALA A 624 10.93 15.80 -29.45
C ALA A 624 11.45 14.41 -29.78
#